data_AF-A0A7Y4KJV6-F1
#
_entry.id   AF-A0A7Y4KJV6-F1
#
_cell.length_a   1.000
_cell.length_b   1.000
_cell.length_c   1.000
_cell.angle_alpha   90.00
_cell.angle_beta   90.00
_cell.angle_gamma   90.00
#
_symmetry.space_group_name_H-M   'P 1'
#
loop_
_entity.id
_entity.type
_entity.pdbx_description
1 polymer ?
#
loop_
_entity_poly.entity_id
_entity_poly.type
_entity_poly.pdbx_seq_one_letter_code
_entity_poly.pdbx_strand_id
1 'polypeptide(L)'
;MGPGAEGQRRDVLAFYMLAGFAAVMYAVPGEWIPALEPLRLALLTSGLGAGLMVMRRIGKAEPIFFDGARGIALLAFSSLAFCSVAWSVNPEVTRFQGVELLKLTAIYLTLVNVITSGKRLAVVCGAMVLGAIVTSIGVINWYIVGENMVEGFRSRWVGVYADPNHMAMNMVVVVPLAVAFLARKSTPWVFRLLCAVSAVLAVVAIVLSHSRGGFIGLSVAMAMWAIREKRRMQAIVLGSVFVLGLMVFAPKSFWERNETVATFHEDASAMGRVYAWQVASRMSLDKPLLGVGAGGFRYAWFQYAPPEAHRAYVAHNIFLDVIGELGWIGLLCFLVFSGGAVGLSLIHS
;
A
#
# COMPACT_ATOMS: atom_id res chain seq x y z
N MET A 1 19.87 12.89 -16.12
CA MET A 1 20.37 14.16 -15.56
C MET A 1 19.25 14.75 -14.71
N GLY A 2 19.44 14.86 -13.40
CA GLY A 2 18.43 15.47 -12.53
C GLY A 2 18.23 16.95 -12.87
N PRO A 3 17.07 17.55 -12.57
CA PRO A 3 16.84 18.96 -12.84
C PRO A 3 17.91 19.81 -12.15
N GLY A 4 18.57 20.67 -12.93
CA GLY A 4 19.64 21.56 -12.47
C GLY A 4 19.21 22.50 -11.34
N ALA A 5 20.20 23.11 -10.68
CA ALA A 5 20.03 23.87 -9.43
C ALA A 5 18.97 24.99 -9.46
N GLU A 6 18.60 25.51 -10.63
CA GLU A 6 17.53 26.51 -10.78
C GLU A 6 16.09 25.93 -10.77
N GLY A 7 15.93 24.61 -10.97
CA GLY A 7 14.63 23.91 -10.87
C GLY A 7 14.09 23.75 -9.43
N GLN A 8 14.78 24.30 -8.43
CA GLN A 8 14.49 24.13 -7.01
C GLN A 8 13.54 25.17 -6.39
N ARG A 9 13.05 26.17 -7.13
CA ARG A 9 11.94 27.04 -6.68
C ARG A 9 10.61 26.26 -6.75
N ARG A 10 10.46 25.28 -5.87
CA ARG A 10 9.52 24.15 -5.97
C ARG A 10 8.04 24.49 -5.90
N ASP A 11 7.21 23.53 -6.31
CA ASP A 11 5.74 23.54 -6.17
C ASP A 11 5.38 23.47 -4.68
N VAL A 12 5.34 24.61 -3.99
CA VAL A 12 5.15 24.67 -2.53
C VAL A 12 3.72 24.31 -2.17
N LEU A 13 2.73 24.91 -2.83
CA LEU A 13 1.31 24.61 -2.57
C LEU A 13 0.97 23.17 -2.96
N ALA A 14 1.38 22.71 -4.15
CA ALA A 14 1.17 21.31 -4.57
C ALA A 14 1.79 20.32 -3.58
N PHE A 15 2.97 20.66 -3.03
CA PHE A 15 3.63 19.87 -2.00
C PHE A 15 2.85 19.81 -0.70
N TYR A 16 2.32 20.92 -0.21
CA TYR A 16 1.50 20.90 1.01
C TYR A 16 0.18 20.15 0.81
N MET A 17 -0.44 20.26 -0.38
CA MET A 17 -1.61 19.46 -0.74
C MET A 17 -1.29 17.96 -0.73
N LEU A 18 -0.13 17.57 -1.27
CA LEU A 18 0.32 16.18 -1.29
C LEU A 18 0.68 15.64 0.11
N ALA A 19 1.29 16.46 0.96
CA ALA A 19 1.53 16.10 2.36
C ALA A 19 0.22 15.97 3.14
N GLY A 20 -0.74 16.87 2.88
CA GLY A 20 -2.10 16.77 3.40
C GLY A 20 -2.82 15.50 2.94
N PHE A 21 -2.69 15.15 1.66
CA PHE A 21 -3.18 13.88 1.12
C PHE A 21 -2.61 12.68 1.87
N ALA A 22 -1.30 12.64 2.11
CA ALA A 22 -0.67 11.56 2.88
C ALA A 22 -1.21 11.46 4.31
N ALA A 23 -1.43 12.59 5.00
CA ALA A 23 -2.06 12.60 6.31
C ALA A 23 -3.51 12.09 6.27
N VAL A 24 -4.31 12.55 5.30
CA VAL A 24 -5.72 12.16 5.12
C VAL A 24 -5.84 10.67 4.78
N MET A 25 -4.95 10.12 3.97
CA MET A 25 -4.96 8.69 3.62
C MET A 25 -4.73 7.79 4.83
N TYR A 26 -3.94 8.24 5.81
CA TYR A 26 -3.74 7.48 7.04
C TYR A 26 -4.82 7.76 8.09
N ALA A 27 -5.15 9.03 8.34
CA ALA A 27 -6.14 9.39 9.36
C ALA A 27 -7.59 9.09 8.96
N VAL A 28 -7.87 8.96 7.65
CA VAL A 28 -9.19 8.70 7.05
C VAL A 28 -10.35 9.52 7.66
N PRO A 29 -10.20 10.84 7.89
CA PRO A 29 -11.19 11.64 8.62
C PRO A 29 -12.60 11.62 8.01
N GLY A 30 -12.71 11.52 6.68
CA GLY A 30 -14.00 11.44 6.00
C GLY A 30 -14.78 10.15 6.25
N GLU A 31 -14.14 9.10 6.76
CA GLU A 31 -14.75 7.79 7.00
C GLU A 31 -15.36 7.65 8.42
N TRP A 32 -14.94 8.51 9.36
CA TRP A 32 -15.39 8.45 10.76
C TRP A 32 -15.89 9.79 11.31
N ILE A 33 -15.80 10.86 10.52
CA ILE A 33 -16.43 12.15 10.81
C ILE A 33 -17.45 12.43 9.70
N PRO A 34 -18.75 12.19 9.92
CA PRO A 34 -19.78 12.32 8.88
C PRO A 34 -19.80 13.69 8.19
N ALA A 35 -19.50 14.76 8.92
CA ALA A 35 -19.43 16.12 8.36
C ALA A 35 -18.32 16.31 7.31
N LEU A 36 -17.29 15.45 7.30
CA LEU A 36 -16.16 15.51 6.37
C LEU A 36 -16.32 14.55 5.18
N GLU A 37 -17.27 13.62 5.22
CA GLU A 37 -17.52 12.65 4.14
C GLU A 37 -17.80 13.35 2.79
N PRO A 38 -18.70 14.36 2.69
CA PRO A 38 -19.02 14.99 1.41
C PRO A 38 -17.83 15.73 0.79
N LEU A 39 -16.87 16.16 1.62
CA LEU A 39 -15.68 16.87 1.16
C LEU A 39 -14.73 15.96 0.38
N ARG A 40 -14.78 14.63 0.56
CA ARG A 40 -13.86 13.69 -0.12
C ARG A 40 -12.40 14.17 -0.05
N LEU A 41 -11.93 14.45 1.17
CA LEU A 41 -10.65 15.13 1.44
C LEU A 41 -9.45 14.49 0.72
N ALA A 42 -9.41 13.17 0.58
CA ALA A 42 -8.35 12.48 -0.14
C ALA A 42 -8.33 12.85 -1.63
N LEU A 43 -9.50 12.92 -2.27
CA LEU A 43 -9.65 13.34 -3.66
C LEU A 43 -9.34 14.83 -3.84
N LEU A 44 -9.81 15.68 -2.93
CA LEU A 44 -9.53 17.13 -2.98
C LEU A 44 -8.04 17.41 -2.86
N THR A 45 -7.36 16.87 -1.85
CA THR A 45 -5.94 17.13 -1.60
C THR A 45 -5.04 16.56 -2.69
N SER A 46 -5.30 15.34 -3.17
CA SER A 46 -4.55 14.76 -4.29
C SER A 46 -4.83 15.49 -5.61
N GLY A 47 -6.10 15.82 -5.90
CA GLY A 47 -6.52 16.52 -7.11
C GLY A 47 -5.98 17.96 -7.18
N LEU A 48 -6.02 18.71 -6.08
CA LEU A 48 -5.41 20.03 -5.98
C LEU A 48 -3.88 19.94 -6.11
N GLY A 49 -3.25 18.94 -5.49
CA GLY A 49 -1.82 18.69 -5.64
C GLY A 49 -1.40 18.48 -7.10
N ALA A 50 -2.09 17.57 -7.79
CA ALA A 50 -1.86 17.29 -9.21
C ALA A 50 -2.17 18.51 -10.10
N GLY A 51 -3.32 19.16 -9.89
CA GLY A 51 -3.75 20.32 -10.67
C GLY A 51 -2.79 21.51 -10.53
N LEU A 52 -2.40 21.86 -9.30
CA LEU A 52 -1.43 22.94 -9.04
C LEU A 52 -0.06 22.65 -9.66
N MET A 53 0.38 21.38 -9.60
CA MET A 53 1.61 20.96 -10.28
C MET A 53 1.48 21.17 -11.80
N VAL A 54 0.44 20.65 -12.43
CA VAL A 54 0.25 20.73 -13.89
C VAL A 54 0.11 22.19 -14.36
N MET A 55 -0.75 22.98 -13.72
CA MET A 55 -0.98 24.39 -14.08
C MET A 55 0.32 25.19 -14.12
N ARG A 56 1.18 24.97 -13.13
CA ARG A 56 2.46 25.67 -13.05
C ARG A 56 3.46 25.17 -14.10
N ARG A 57 3.50 23.86 -14.37
CA ARG A 57 4.36 23.29 -15.42
C ARG A 57 4.02 23.85 -16.79
N ILE A 58 2.73 23.92 -17.11
CA ILE A 58 2.23 24.55 -18.34
C ILE A 58 2.60 26.03 -18.36
N GLY A 59 2.29 26.78 -17.29
CA GLY A 59 2.53 28.23 -17.23
C GLY A 59 4.01 28.64 -17.30
N LYS A 60 4.94 27.74 -16.97
CA LYS A 60 6.40 27.97 -17.05
C LYS A 60 7.08 27.19 -18.18
N ALA A 61 6.32 26.47 -19.01
CA ALA A 61 6.85 25.55 -20.02
C ALA A 61 7.90 24.56 -19.45
N GLU A 62 7.73 24.14 -18.20
CA GLU A 62 8.60 23.16 -17.55
C GLU A 62 8.10 21.74 -17.87
N PRO A 63 8.97 20.80 -18.27
CA PRO A 63 8.55 19.43 -18.56
C PRO A 63 8.10 18.69 -17.29
N ILE A 64 7.18 17.74 -17.47
CA ILE A 64 6.78 16.78 -16.43
C ILE A 64 7.77 15.61 -16.45
N PHE A 65 8.29 15.25 -15.27
CA PHE A 65 9.18 14.11 -15.10
C PHE A 65 8.37 12.81 -14.97
N PHE A 66 8.61 11.86 -15.86
CA PHE A 66 7.89 10.58 -15.91
C PHE A 66 8.64 9.40 -15.27
N ASP A 67 9.67 9.66 -14.47
CA ASP A 67 10.42 8.60 -13.76
C ASP A 67 10.98 7.49 -14.67
N GLY A 68 11.38 7.87 -15.89
CA GLY A 68 12.00 6.97 -16.87
C GLY A 68 11.13 5.76 -17.20
N ALA A 69 11.76 4.58 -17.33
CA ALA A 69 11.08 3.33 -17.67
C ALA A 69 10.00 2.93 -16.66
N ARG A 70 10.16 3.30 -15.37
CA ARG A 70 9.20 2.93 -14.32
C ARG A 70 7.87 3.65 -14.47
N GLY A 71 7.89 4.98 -14.60
CA GLY A 71 6.65 5.73 -14.74
C GLY A 71 6.02 5.52 -16.12
N ILE A 72 6.81 5.29 -17.17
CA ILE A 72 6.29 4.87 -18.48
C ILE A 72 5.58 3.50 -18.37
N ALA A 73 6.18 2.53 -17.68
CA ALA A 73 5.56 1.22 -17.49
C ALA A 73 4.27 1.30 -16.68
N LEU A 74 4.21 2.15 -15.64
CA LEU A 74 2.98 2.39 -14.89
C LEU A 74 1.90 3.04 -15.77
N LEU A 75 2.27 4.03 -16.59
CA LEU A 75 1.35 4.67 -17.54
C LEU A 75 0.82 3.67 -18.57
N ALA A 76 1.71 2.83 -19.13
CA ALA A 76 1.33 1.78 -20.07
C ALA A 76 0.40 0.75 -19.41
N PHE A 77 0.72 0.31 -18.20
CA PHE A 77 -0.12 -0.60 -17.41
C PHE A 77 -1.52 -0.04 -17.18
N SER A 78 -1.62 1.20 -16.68
CA SER A 78 -2.90 1.84 -16.39
C SER A 78 -3.70 2.17 -17.65
N SER A 79 -3.02 2.54 -18.75
CA SER A 79 -3.67 2.75 -20.05
C SER A 79 -4.20 1.43 -20.61
N LEU A 80 -3.42 0.35 -20.53
CA LEU A 80 -3.85 -0.98 -20.93
C LEU A 80 -5.07 -1.42 -20.13
N ALA A 81 -5.06 -1.23 -18.81
CA ALA A 81 -6.19 -1.54 -17.94
C ALA A 81 -7.45 -0.77 -18.34
N PHE A 82 -7.34 0.53 -18.64
CA PHE A 82 -8.47 1.32 -19.12
C PHE A 82 -8.94 0.92 -20.53
N CYS A 83 -8.02 0.71 -21.47
CA CYS A 83 -8.35 0.25 -22.82
C CYS A 83 -9.01 -1.13 -22.81
N SER A 84 -8.72 -1.96 -21.79
CA SER A 84 -9.30 -3.29 -21.66
C SER A 84 -10.82 -3.33 -21.52
N VAL A 85 -11.46 -2.18 -21.27
CA VAL A 85 -12.92 -2.01 -21.40
C VAL A 85 -13.44 -2.53 -22.75
N ALA A 86 -12.66 -2.38 -23.83
CA ALA A 86 -13.07 -2.77 -25.17
C ALA A 86 -13.14 -4.30 -25.39
N TRP A 87 -12.46 -5.12 -24.58
CA TRP A 87 -12.45 -6.59 -24.71
C TRP A 87 -12.79 -7.32 -23.40
N SER A 88 -13.22 -6.58 -22.38
CA SER A 88 -13.46 -7.12 -21.04
C SER A 88 -14.70 -8.01 -20.97
N VAL A 89 -14.62 -9.04 -20.14
CA VAL A 89 -15.77 -9.87 -19.74
C VAL A 89 -16.79 -9.09 -18.90
N ASN A 90 -16.39 -7.98 -18.28
CA ASN A 90 -17.27 -7.05 -17.57
C ASN A 90 -16.80 -5.59 -17.77
N PRO A 91 -17.26 -4.90 -18.84
CA PRO A 91 -16.82 -3.55 -19.17
C PRO A 91 -17.10 -2.49 -18.09
N GLU A 92 -18.16 -2.64 -17.29
CA GLU A 92 -18.50 -1.67 -16.24
C GLU A 92 -17.46 -1.70 -15.10
N VAL A 93 -17.14 -2.88 -14.61
CA VAL A 93 -16.12 -3.08 -13.57
C VAL A 93 -14.74 -2.67 -14.09
N THR A 94 -14.43 -3.05 -15.33
CA THR A 94 -13.15 -2.69 -15.95
C THR A 94 -13.00 -1.20 -16.14
N ARG A 95 -14.07 -0.48 -16.50
CA ARG A 95 -14.05 0.98 -16.59
C ARG A 95 -13.72 1.59 -15.23
N PHE A 96 -14.39 1.12 -14.18
CA PHE A 96 -14.12 1.58 -12.82
C PHE A 96 -12.67 1.34 -12.42
N GLN A 97 -12.16 0.12 -12.59
CA GLN A 97 -10.77 -0.21 -12.24
C GLN A 97 -9.74 0.54 -13.07
N GLY A 98 -9.97 0.68 -14.38
CA GLY A 98 -9.08 1.45 -15.26
C GLY A 98 -9.00 2.92 -14.86
N VAL A 99 -10.13 3.54 -14.49
CA VAL A 99 -10.15 4.92 -13.97
C VAL A 99 -9.40 5.02 -12.63
N GLU A 100 -9.59 4.07 -11.71
CA GLU A 100 -8.86 4.05 -10.43
C GLU A 100 -7.34 3.92 -10.63
N LEU A 101 -6.88 3.05 -11.54
CA LEU A 101 -5.46 2.91 -11.86
C LEU A 101 -4.88 4.19 -12.49
N LEU A 102 -5.64 4.87 -13.36
CA LEU A 102 -5.23 6.17 -13.91
C LEU A 102 -5.13 7.24 -12.82
N LYS A 103 -6.07 7.30 -11.87
CA LYS A 103 -5.97 8.20 -10.70
C LYS A 103 -4.72 7.92 -9.86
N LEU A 104 -4.45 6.65 -9.54
CA LEU A 104 -3.25 6.25 -8.81
C LEU A 104 -1.96 6.61 -9.57
N THR A 105 -1.98 6.49 -10.90
CA THR A 105 -0.86 6.89 -11.75
C THR A 105 -0.64 8.40 -11.73
N ALA A 106 -1.71 9.20 -11.75
CA ALA A 106 -1.62 10.66 -11.62
C ALA A 106 -1.05 11.06 -10.25
N ILE A 107 -1.46 10.38 -9.17
CA ILE A 107 -0.90 10.59 -7.83
C ILE A 107 0.59 10.24 -7.80
N TYR A 108 0.98 9.10 -8.38
CA TYR A 108 2.38 8.69 -8.51
C TYR A 108 3.22 9.73 -9.24
N LEU A 109 2.77 10.20 -10.41
CA LEU A 109 3.45 11.22 -11.18
C LEU A 109 3.56 12.54 -10.39
N THR A 110 2.53 12.89 -9.64
CA THR A 110 2.57 14.05 -8.73
C THR A 110 3.63 13.86 -7.64
N LEU A 111 3.71 12.68 -7.01
CA LEU A 111 4.72 12.37 -6.00
C LEU A 111 6.15 12.55 -6.52
N VAL A 112 6.49 11.96 -7.68
CA VAL A 112 7.86 12.02 -8.23
C VAL A 112 8.26 13.42 -8.70
N ASN A 113 7.31 14.24 -9.14
CA ASN A 113 7.57 15.62 -9.57
C ASN A 113 7.64 16.61 -8.40
N VAL A 114 6.88 16.37 -7.34
CA VAL A 114 6.75 17.29 -6.22
C VAL A 114 7.73 16.97 -5.08
N ILE A 115 8.01 15.69 -4.80
CA ILE A 115 8.91 15.27 -3.72
C ILE A 115 10.37 15.20 -4.23
N THR A 116 10.97 16.36 -4.44
CA THR A 116 12.32 16.48 -5.04
C THR A 116 13.46 16.67 -4.02
N SER A 117 13.23 16.46 -2.72
CA SER A 117 14.30 16.47 -1.70
C SER A 117 14.00 15.55 -0.53
N GLY A 118 15.06 15.15 0.17
CA GLY A 118 14.94 14.47 1.46
C GLY A 118 14.14 15.24 2.52
N LYS A 119 14.14 16.59 2.50
CA LYS A 119 13.29 17.40 3.39
C LYS A 119 11.80 17.22 3.07
N ARG A 120 11.43 17.28 1.78
CA ARG A 120 10.05 17.06 1.33
C ARG A 120 9.58 15.64 1.60
N LEU A 121 10.44 14.66 1.31
CA LEU A 121 10.16 13.26 1.61
C LEU A 121 9.92 13.07 3.11
N ALA A 122 10.76 13.68 3.96
CA ALA A 122 10.59 13.62 5.41
C ALA A 122 9.25 14.20 5.89
N VAL A 123 8.78 15.31 5.30
CA VAL A 123 7.46 15.87 5.68
C VAL A 123 6.33 14.92 5.29
N VAL A 124 6.36 14.32 4.10
CA VAL A 124 5.33 13.37 3.65
C VAL A 124 5.34 12.10 4.52
N CYS A 125 6.52 11.53 4.79
CA CYS A 125 6.63 10.40 5.72
C CYS A 125 6.17 10.77 7.13
N GLY A 126 6.48 11.98 7.60
CA GLY A 126 6.01 12.49 8.89
C GLY A 126 4.49 12.62 8.95
N ALA A 127 3.86 13.09 7.87
CA ALA A 127 2.40 13.17 7.74
C ALA A 127 1.74 11.78 7.82
N MET A 128 2.33 10.77 7.16
CA MET A 128 1.87 9.38 7.27
C MET A 128 1.98 8.87 8.72
N VAL A 129 3.13 9.09 9.38
CA VAL A 129 3.37 8.67 10.78
C VAL A 129 2.37 9.33 11.74
N LEU A 130 2.10 10.63 11.58
CA LEU A 130 1.13 11.33 12.41
C LEU A 130 -0.31 10.87 12.12
N GLY A 131 -0.68 10.69 10.84
CA GLY A 131 -2.00 10.18 10.48
C GLY A 131 -2.27 8.78 11.03
N ALA A 132 -1.24 7.92 11.07
CA ALA A 132 -1.33 6.57 11.60
C ALA A 132 -1.67 6.50 13.10
N ILE A 133 -1.42 7.56 13.86
CA ILE A 133 -1.84 7.66 15.27
C ILE A 133 -3.37 7.54 15.35
N VAL A 134 -4.09 8.28 14.51
CA VAL A 134 -5.56 8.29 14.48
C VAL A 134 -6.10 6.90 14.15
N THR A 135 -5.57 6.27 13.09
CA THR A 135 -5.96 4.91 12.70
C THR A 135 -5.74 3.92 13.83
N SER A 136 -4.56 3.98 14.46
CA SER A 136 -4.16 3.03 15.49
C SER A 136 -5.01 3.18 16.75
N ILE A 137 -5.33 4.42 17.15
CA ILE A 137 -6.28 4.69 18.24
C ILE A 137 -7.65 4.08 17.91
N GLY A 138 -8.11 4.24 16.68
CA GLY A 138 -9.37 3.66 16.23
C GLY A 138 -9.41 2.13 16.36
N VAL A 139 -8.38 1.44 15.84
CA VAL A 139 -8.23 -0.02 15.96
C VAL A 139 -8.24 -0.47 17.42
N ILE A 140 -7.48 0.23 18.28
CA ILE A 140 -7.40 -0.09 19.71
C ILE A 140 -8.75 0.12 20.39
N ASN A 141 -9.44 1.22 20.07
CA ASN A 141 -10.74 1.53 20.64
C ASN A 141 -11.80 0.47 20.27
N TRP A 142 -11.89 0.07 19.00
CA TRP A 142 -12.81 -0.99 18.58
C TRP A 142 -12.51 -2.34 19.24
N TYR A 143 -11.23 -2.66 19.46
CA TYR A 143 -10.86 -3.86 20.19
C TYR A 143 -11.32 -3.80 21.66
N ILE A 144 -11.10 -2.66 22.35
CA ILE A 144 -11.49 -2.49 23.76
C ILE A 144 -13.01 -2.57 23.93
N VAL A 145 -13.77 -1.94 23.02
CA VAL A 145 -15.24 -1.93 23.07
C VAL A 145 -15.84 -3.25 22.56
N GLY A 146 -15.10 -4.02 21.76
CA GLY A 146 -15.57 -5.27 21.14
C GLY A 146 -16.49 -5.03 19.94
N GLU A 147 -16.37 -3.88 19.27
CA GLU A 147 -17.20 -3.50 18.13
C GLU A 147 -16.54 -3.83 16.79
N ASN A 148 -17.37 -4.15 15.79
CA ASN A 148 -16.94 -4.28 14.39
C ASN A 148 -15.78 -5.28 14.14
N MET A 149 -15.55 -6.20 15.07
CA MET A 149 -14.49 -7.21 14.97
C MET A 149 -14.76 -8.20 13.85
N VAL A 150 -13.72 -8.54 13.09
CA VAL A 150 -13.77 -9.60 12.10
C VAL A 150 -13.51 -10.93 12.81
N GLU A 151 -14.31 -11.95 12.50
CA GLU A 151 -14.24 -13.27 13.15
C GLU A 151 -14.44 -13.23 14.69
N GLY A 152 -14.91 -12.12 15.24
CA GLY A 152 -15.17 -11.94 16.68
C GLY A 152 -13.94 -11.63 17.55
N PHE A 153 -12.74 -11.56 16.96
CA PHE A 153 -11.51 -11.28 17.73
C PHE A 153 -10.49 -10.38 17.00
N ARG A 154 -10.70 -10.09 15.71
CA ARG A 154 -9.74 -9.32 14.91
C ARG A 154 -10.20 -7.87 14.79
N SER A 155 -9.42 -6.95 15.34
CA SER A 155 -9.70 -5.53 15.21
C SER A 155 -9.22 -4.97 13.87
N ARG A 156 -9.81 -3.85 13.48
CA ARG A 156 -9.63 -3.15 12.20
C ARG A 156 -10.08 -1.71 12.37
N TRP A 157 -10.11 -0.94 11.28
CA TRP A 157 -10.69 0.39 11.29
C TRP A 157 -11.67 0.58 10.11
N VAL A 158 -12.03 1.82 9.82
CA VAL A 158 -12.99 2.20 8.76
C VAL A 158 -12.31 2.37 7.40
N GLY A 159 -13.12 2.47 6.34
CA GLY A 159 -12.66 2.75 4.97
C GLY A 159 -11.64 1.74 4.45
N VAL A 160 -10.50 2.24 3.95
CA VAL A 160 -9.39 1.41 3.42
C VAL A 160 -8.76 0.48 4.46
N TYR A 161 -9.08 0.65 5.75
CA TYR A 161 -8.60 -0.15 6.88
C TYR A 161 -9.65 -1.14 7.39
N ALA A 162 -10.75 -1.34 6.64
CA ALA A 162 -11.83 -2.27 6.98
C ALA A 162 -11.45 -3.76 6.87
N ASP A 163 -10.34 -4.09 6.22
CA ASP A 163 -9.75 -5.43 6.31
C ASP A 163 -8.58 -5.41 7.32
N PRO A 164 -8.58 -6.28 8.35
CA PRO A 164 -7.51 -6.32 9.35
C PRO A 164 -6.13 -6.57 8.75
N ASN A 165 -6.02 -7.35 7.67
CA ASN A 165 -4.74 -7.61 7.01
C ASN A 165 -4.25 -6.36 6.27
N HIS A 166 -5.12 -5.67 5.53
CA HIS A 166 -4.78 -4.42 4.87
C HIS A 166 -4.39 -3.33 5.87
N MET A 167 -5.12 -3.22 6.98
CA MET A 167 -4.78 -2.33 8.09
C MET A 167 -3.38 -2.63 8.63
N ALA A 168 -3.08 -3.89 8.96
CA ALA A 168 -1.77 -4.28 9.48
C ALA A 168 -0.63 -3.97 8.50
N MET A 169 -0.81 -4.31 7.22
CA MET A 169 0.20 -4.06 6.17
C MET A 169 0.51 -2.56 6.03
N ASN A 170 -0.48 -1.68 6.20
CA ASN A 170 -0.24 -0.24 6.18
C ASN A 170 0.55 0.23 7.41
N MET A 171 0.27 -0.33 8.60
CA MET A 171 1.02 0.00 9.82
C MET A 171 2.46 -0.53 9.80
N VAL A 172 2.72 -1.64 9.10
CA VAL A 172 4.10 -2.17 8.90
C VAL A 172 5.02 -1.12 8.30
N VAL A 173 4.53 -0.25 7.41
CA VAL A 173 5.32 0.83 6.80
C VAL A 173 5.56 1.98 7.79
N VAL A 174 4.62 2.25 8.69
CA VAL A 174 4.67 3.36 9.65
C VAL A 174 5.78 3.18 10.66
N VAL A 175 5.93 1.97 11.20
CA VAL A 175 6.91 1.68 12.28
C VAL A 175 8.36 2.02 11.88
N PRO A 176 8.93 1.50 10.78
CA PRO A 176 10.31 1.84 10.40
C PRO A 176 10.48 3.31 10.05
N LEU A 177 9.44 3.99 9.51
CA LEU A 177 9.48 5.44 9.28
C LEU A 177 9.55 6.22 10.59
N ALA A 178 8.72 5.87 11.57
CA ALA A 178 8.73 6.47 12.90
C ALA A 178 10.06 6.24 13.62
N VAL A 179 10.61 5.03 13.56
CA VAL A 179 11.93 4.68 14.11
C VAL A 179 13.04 5.47 13.43
N ALA A 180 12.98 5.67 12.10
CA ALA A 180 13.95 6.50 11.39
C ALA A 180 13.96 7.96 11.87
N PHE A 181 12.78 8.52 12.21
CA PHE A 181 12.70 9.86 12.81
C PHE A 181 13.22 9.90 14.25
N LEU A 182 13.01 8.85 15.04
CA LEU A 182 13.55 8.71 16.40
C LEU A 182 15.08 8.67 16.43
N ALA A 183 15.69 8.00 15.44
CA ALA A 183 17.13 7.86 15.31
C ALA A 183 17.83 9.14 14.80
N ARG A 184 17.11 10.03 14.11
CA ARG A 184 17.65 11.30 13.62
C ARG A 184 17.81 12.33 14.74
N LYS A 185 19.05 12.77 14.98
CA LYS A 185 19.37 13.81 15.97
C LYS A 185 18.77 15.18 15.63
N SER A 186 18.57 15.49 14.36
CA SER A 186 18.00 16.76 13.90
C SER A 186 16.49 16.85 14.09
N THR A 187 15.84 15.75 14.49
CA THR A 187 14.39 15.73 14.73
C THR A 187 14.05 16.42 16.07
N PRO A 188 13.12 17.38 16.11
CA PRO A 188 12.68 18.02 17.35
C PRO A 188 12.13 17.01 18.36
N TRP A 189 12.37 17.22 19.66
CA TRP A 189 12.00 16.26 20.70
C TRP A 189 10.50 15.95 20.75
N VAL A 190 9.63 16.95 20.53
CA VAL A 190 8.17 16.76 20.48
C VAL A 190 7.79 15.81 19.34
N PHE A 191 8.37 16.02 18.16
CA PHE A 191 8.09 15.16 17.02
C PHE A 191 8.66 13.75 17.22
N ARG A 192 9.79 13.61 17.92
CA ARG A 192 10.32 12.31 18.35
C ARG A 192 9.33 11.61 19.29
N LEU A 193 8.77 12.32 20.27
CA LEU A 193 7.74 11.76 21.16
C LEU A 193 6.52 11.27 20.36
N LEU A 194 6.01 12.08 19.41
CA LEU A 194 4.90 11.67 18.54
C LEU A 194 5.24 10.45 17.67
N CYS A 195 6.48 10.35 17.17
CA CYS A 195 6.95 9.17 16.45
C CYS A 195 7.01 7.92 17.34
N ALA A 196 7.47 8.06 18.60
CA ALA A 196 7.46 6.95 19.55
C ALA A 196 6.04 6.47 19.84
N VAL A 197 5.11 7.40 20.09
CA VAL A 197 3.69 7.10 20.30
C VAL A 197 3.10 6.41 19.08
N SER A 198 3.33 6.96 17.88
CA SER A 198 2.85 6.36 16.62
C SER A 198 3.38 4.95 16.41
N ALA A 199 4.68 4.72 16.63
CA ALA A 199 5.29 3.39 16.48
C ALA A 199 4.65 2.37 17.45
N VAL A 200 4.48 2.73 18.72
CA VAL A 200 3.87 1.86 19.73
C VAL A 200 2.42 1.55 19.36
N LEU A 201 1.62 2.57 19.06
CA LEU A 201 0.20 2.39 18.72
C LEU A 201 0.02 1.57 17.45
N ALA A 202 0.81 1.83 16.40
CA ALA A 202 0.77 1.07 15.15
C ALA A 202 1.02 -0.42 15.38
N VAL A 203 1.84 -0.76 16.38
CA VAL A 203 2.25 -2.13 16.65
C VAL A 203 1.28 -2.86 17.53
N VAL A 204 0.70 -2.17 18.50
CA VAL A 204 -0.50 -2.66 19.17
C VAL A 204 -1.59 -2.92 18.13
N ALA A 205 -1.85 -1.99 17.21
CA ALA A 205 -2.84 -2.18 16.16
C ALA A 205 -2.52 -3.40 15.25
N ILE A 206 -1.26 -3.64 14.90
CA ILE A 206 -0.84 -4.85 14.17
C ILE A 206 -1.17 -6.12 14.96
N VAL A 207 -0.89 -6.18 16.26
CA VAL A 207 -1.23 -7.34 17.10
C VAL A 207 -2.73 -7.58 17.12
N LEU A 208 -3.50 -6.53 17.41
CA LEU A 208 -4.96 -6.60 17.54
C LEU A 208 -5.66 -6.93 16.22
N SER A 209 -4.99 -6.76 15.07
CA SER A 209 -5.49 -7.20 13.76
C SER A 209 -5.40 -8.73 13.56
N HIS A 210 -4.58 -9.40 14.36
CA HIS A 210 -4.16 -10.79 14.20
C HIS A 210 -3.58 -11.09 12.81
N SER A 211 -3.06 -10.10 12.07
CA SER A 211 -2.51 -10.30 10.73
C SER A 211 -1.12 -10.93 10.78
N ARG A 212 -1.01 -12.19 10.35
CA ARG A 212 0.29 -12.89 10.21
C ARG A 212 1.22 -12.19 9.23
N GLY A 213 0.67 -11.72 8.11
CA GLY A 213 1.40 -10.93 7.11
C GLY A 213 1.90 -9.60 7.69
N GLY A 214 1.12 -8.99 8.60
CA GLY A 214 1.53 -7.81 9.36
C GLY A 214 2.72 -8.11 10.29
N PHE A 215 2.67 -9.20 11.05
CA PHE A 215 3.76 -9.60 11.93
C PHE A 215 5.06 -9.91 11.16
N ILE A 216 4.97 -10.80 10.16
CA ILE A 216 6.13 -11.18 9.33
C ILE A 216 6.68 -9.95 8.60
N GLY A 217 5.80 -9.14 8.01
CA GLY A 217 6.19 -7.91 7.31
C GLY A 217 6.94 -6.94 8.21
N LEU A 218 6.45 -6.75 9.45
CA LEU A 218 7.13 -5.92 10.43
C LEU A 218 8.50 -6.49 10.81
N SER A 219 8.59 -7.79 11.10
CA SER A 219 9.86 -8.45 11.45
C SER A 219 10.90 -8.27 10.34
N VAL A 220 10.50 -8.50 9.08
CA VAL A 220 11.37 -8.32 7.92
C VAL A 220 11.75 -6.85 7.73
N ALA A 221 10.81 -5.92 7.84
CA ALA A 221 11.08 -4.49 7.72
C ALA A 221 12.09 -4.00 8.77
N MET A 222 11.91 -4.43 10.03
CA MET A 222 12.81 -4.10 11.13
C MET A 222 14.19 -4.76 10.97
N ALA A 223 14.25 -6.00 10.49
CA ALA A 223 15.51 -6.68 10.19
C ALA A 223 16.27 -5.97 9.06
N MET A 224 15.60 -5.64 7.96
CA MET A 224 16.19 -4.88 6.86
C MET A 224 16.70 -3.50 7.31
N TRP A 225 15.91 -2.80 8.13
CA TRP A 225 16.32 -1.52 8.71
C TRP A 225 17.58 -1.69 9.58
N ALA A 226 17.61 -2.72 10.43
CA ALA A 226 18.73 -2.99 11.32
C ALA A 226 20.02 -3.37 10.58
N ILE A 227 19.91 -4.10 9.45
CA ILE A 227 21.06 -4.46 8.59
C ILE A 227 21.63 -3.23 7.88
N ARG A 228 20.77 -2.29 7.46
CA ARG A 228 21.17 -1.09 6.72
C ARG A 228 21.72 0.03 7.62
N GLU A 229 21.42 0.01 8.91
CA GLU A 229 21.84 1.05 9.84
C GLU A 229 23.29 0.85 10.31
N LYS A 230 24.09 1.93 10.28
CA LYS A 230 25.51 1.88 10.69
C LYS A 230 25.67 1.47 12.16
N ARG A 231 24.64 1.71 12.98
CA ARG A 231 24.56 1.32 14.39
C ARG A 231 23.73 0.05 14.58
N ARG A 232 24.05 -1.00 13.80
CA ARG A 232 23.37 -2.30 13.76
C ARG A 232 22.94 -2.82 15.13
N MET A 233 23.79 -2.73 16.16
CA MET A 233 23.48 -3.27 17.49
C MET A 233 22.36 -2.50 18.21
N GLN A 234 22.31 -1.18 18.10
CA GLN A 234 21.23 -0.39 18.72
C GLN A 234 19.91 -0.62 18.00
N ALA A 235 19.96 -0.74 16.67
CA ALA A 235 18.81 -1.05 15.83
C ALA A 235 18.27 -2.46 16.10
N ILE A 236 19.16 -3.46 16.23
CA ILE A 236 18.82 -4.83 16.59
C ILE A 236 18.22 -4.87 17.99
N VAL A 237 18.83 -4.21 18.99
CA VAL A 237 18.29 -4.21 20.36
C VAL A 237 16.90 -3.57 20.40
N LEU A 238 16.69 -2.41 19.76
CA LEU A 238 15.36 -1.80 19.68
C LEU A 238 14.36 -2.70 18.95
N GLY A 239 14.72 -3.26 17.79
CA GLY A 239 13.87 -4.16 17.04
C GLY A 239 13.52 -5.43 17.81
N SER A 240 14.49 -6.03 18.50
CA SER A 240 14.31 -7.23 19.32
C SER A 240 13.47 -6.97 20.55
N VAL A 241 13.69 -5.86 21.28
CA VAL A 241 12.83 -5.45 22.40
C VAL A 241 11.39 -5.29 21.93
N PHE A 242 11.20 -4.77 20.74
CA PHE A 242 9.89 -4.55 20.15
C PHE A 242 9.19 -5.85 19.74
N VAL A 243 9.92 -6.78 19.12
CA VAL A 243 9.42 -8.13 18.78
C VAL A 243 9.17 -8.97 20.04
N LEU A 244 10.03 -8.87 21.05
CA LEU A 244 9.81 -9.54 22.34
C LEU A 244 8.60 -8.96 23.08
N GLY A 245 8.44 -7.64 23.10
CA GLY A 245 7.25 -6.99 23.65
C GLY A 245 5.98 -7.45 22.93
N LEU A 246 6.01 -7.49 21.60
CA LEU A 246 4.95 -8.08 20.76
C LEU A 246 4.61 -9.52 21.19
N MET A 247 5.63 -10.35 21.43
CA MET A 247 5.41 -11.75 21.81
C MET A 247 4.78 -11.89 23.21
N VAL A 248 5.22 -11.07 24.17
CA VAL A 248 4.73 -11.17 25.56
C VAL A 248 3.32 -10.62 25.72
N PHE A 249 2.95 -9.56 25.00
CA PHE A 249 1.67 -8.87 25.17
C PHE A 249 0.59 -9.29 24.15
N ALA A 250 0.90 -10.19 23.22
CA ALA A 250 -0.11 -10.70 22.29
C ALA A 250 -1.16 -11.57 23.02
N PRO A 251 -2.48 -11.36 22.76
CA PRO A 251 -3.54 -12.15 23.38
C PRO A 251 -3.43 -13.63 22.99
N LYS A 252 -3.88 -14.55 23.86
CA LYS A 252 -3.79 -16.00 23.63
C LYS A 252 -4.37 -16.45 22.28
N SER A 253 -5.48 -15.83 21.87
CA SER A 253 -6.12 -16.06 20.56
C SER A 253 -5.23 -15.76 19.36
N PHE A 254 -4.19 -14.92 19.52
CA PHE A 254 -3.17 -14.68 18.50
C PHE A 254 -2.32 -15.92 18.27
N TRP A 255 -1.93 -16.58 19.36
CA TRP A 255 -1.09 -17.77 19.34
C TRP A 255 -1.86 -19.00 18.87
N GLU A 256 -3.08 -19.21 19.36
CA GLU A 256 -3.97 -20.32 18.94
C GLU A 256 -4.24 -20.32 17.43
N ARG A 257 -4.45 -19.13 16.84
CA ARG A 257 -4.58 -18.97 15.39
C ARG A 257 -3.29 -19.32 14.65
N ASN A 258 -2.11 -19.12 15.22
CA ASN A 258 -0.86 -19.45 14.54
C ASN A 258 -0.50 -20.93 14.66
N GLU A 259 -0.93 -21.60 15.74
CA GLU A 259 -0.71 -23.04 15.97
C GLU A 259 -1.55 -23.94 15.03
N THR A 260 -2.80 -23.56 14.76
CA THR A 260 -3.72 -24.28 13.84
C THR A 260 -3.23 -24.40 12.39
N VAL A 261 -2.14 -23.72 12.04
CA VAL A 261 -1.48 -23.80 10.72
C VAL A 261 -0.60 -25.04 10.59
N ALA A 262 -0.05 -25.57 11.68
CA ALA A 262 0.82 -26.75 11.62
C ALA A 262 0.09 -27.99 11.04
N THR A 263 -1.25 -28.01 11.16
CA THR A 263 -2.16 -28.99 10.56
C THR A 263 -2.64 -28.53 9.17
N PHE A 264 -1.72 -28.48 8.20
CA PHE A 264 -1.88 -27.84 6.88
C PHE A 264 -2.87 -28.51 5.88
N HIS A 265 -3.63 -29.53 6.28
CA HIS A 265 -4.27 -30.46 5.33
C HIS A 265 -5.78 -30.29 5.06
N GLU A 266 -6.51 -29.39 5.73
CA GLU A 266 -7.99 -29.33 5.58
C GLU A 266 -8.60 -27.91 5.46
N ASP A 267 -7.82 -26.88 5.07
CA ASP A 267 -8.36 -25.52 5.06
C ASP A 267 -8.94 -25.12 3.68
N ALA A 268 -10.23 -24.77 3.64
CA ALA A 268 -10.93 -24.25 2.45
C ALA A 268 -10.23 -23.01 1.82
N SER A 269 -9.37 -22.34 2.60
CA SER A 269 -8.49 -21.25 2.15
C SER A 269 -7.33 -21.73 1.26
N ALA A 270 -6.75 -22.90 1.52
CA ALA A 270 -5.63 -23.44 0.76
C ALA A 270 -6.08 -23.93 -0.62
N MET A 271 -7.17 -24.70 -0.68
CA MET A 271 -7.74 -25.14 -1.95
C MET A 271 -8.27 -23.98 -2.80
N GLY A 272 -8.80 -22.92 -2.17
CA GLY A 272 -9.18 -21.70 -2.87
C GLY A 272 -8.02 -21.06 -3.66
N ARG A 273 -6.79 -21.08 -3.11
CA ARG A 273 -5.59 -20.62 -3.81
C ARG A 273 -5.21 -21.53 -4.98
N VAL A 274 -5.27 -22.85 -4.79
CA VAL A 274 -4.99 -23.82 -5.86
C VAL A 274 -5.93 -23.62 -7.05
N TYR A 275 -7.23 -23.49 -6.79
CA TYR A 275 -8.21 -23.21 -7.84
C TYR A 275 -7.94 -21.87 -8.52
N ALA A 276 -7.59 -20.84 -7.76
CA ALA A 276 -7.31 -19.54 -8.35
C ALA A 276 -6.08 -19.55 -9.24
N TRP A 277 -5.05 -20.35 -8.90
CA TRP A 277 -3.88 -20.54 -9.75
C TRP A 277 -4.22 -21.28 -11.05
N GLN A 278 -5.07 -22.30 -10.97
CA GLN A 278 -5.56 -23.00 -12.16
C GLN A 278 -6.39 -22.07 -13.06
N VAL A 279 -7.30 -21.30 -12.48
CA VAL A 279 -8.10 -20.29 -13.18
C VAL A 279 -7.20 -19.26 -13.88
N ALA A 280 -6.26 -18.67 -13.14
CA ALA A 280 -5.31 -17.70 -13.69
C ALA A 280 -4.48 -18.28 -14.85
N SER A 281 -4.04 -19.54 -14.72
CA SER A 281 -3.27 -20.23 -15.74
C SER A 281 -4.10 -20.51 -17.00
N ARG A 282 -5.37 -20.90 -16.83
CA ARG A 282 -6.28 -21.13 -17.96
C ARG A 282 -6.66 -19.82 -18.66
N MET A 283 -6.91 -18.74 -17.90
CA MET A 283 -7.11 -17.40 -18.46
C MET A 283 -5.89 -16.92 -19.26
N SER A 284 -4.68 -17.15 -18.74
CA SER A 284 -3.44 -16.73 -19.42
C SER A 284 -3.12 -17.58 -20.65
N LEU A 285 -3.59 -18.82 -20.72
CA LEU A 285 -3.47 -19.63 -21.93
C LEU A 285 -4.50 -19.25 -23.00
N ASP A 286 -5.71 -18.89 -22.58
CA ASP A 286 -6.80 -18.50 -23.50
C ASP A 286 -6.64 -17.08 -24.05
N LYS A 287 -6.28 -16.11 -23.18
CA LYS A 287 -6.05 -14.70 -23.54
C LYS A 287 -4.64 -14.23 -23.16
N PRO A 288 -3.58 -14.77 -23.80
CA PRO A 288 -2.21 -14.61 -23.34
C PRO A 288 -1.70 -13.17 -23.32
N LEU A 289 -2.05 -12.36 -24.32
CA LEU A 289 -1.46 -11.03 -24.45
C LEU A 289 -2.18 -9.96 -23.62
N LEU A 290 -3.53 -9.98 -23.65
CA LEU A 290 -4.37 -8.87 -23.15
C LEU A 290 -5.30 -9.26 -22.00
N GLY A 291 -5.37 -10.55 -21.65
CA GLY A 291 -6.21 -11.06 -20.57
C GLY A 291 -7.71 -10.83 -20.78
N VAL A 292 -8.47 -11.05 -19.71
CA VAL A 292 -9.94 -10.96 -19.71
C VAL A 292 -10.49 -9.55 -19.41
N GLY A 293 -9.62 -8.57 -19.18
CA GLY A 293 -9.95 -7.20 -18.78
C GLY A 293 -9.72 -6.93 -17.29
N ALA A 294 -9.33 -5.70 -16.96
CA ALA A 294 -9.05 -5.29 -15.57
C ALA A 294 -10.26 -5.52 -14.65
N GLY A 295 -10.06 -6.12 -13.49
CA GLY A 295 -11.13 -6.51 -12.57
C GLY A 295 -12.00 -7.67 -13.03
N GLY A 296 -11.69 -8.27 -14.19
CA GLY A 296 -12.46 -9.34 -14.80
C GLY A 296 -12.22 -10.71 -14.18
N PHE A 297 -11.20 -10.89 -13.32
CA PHE A 297 -10.79 -12.22 -12.84
C PHE A 297 -11.93 -13.00 -12.19
N ARG A 298 -12.64 -12.37 -11.23
CA ARG A 298 -13.77 -13.01 -10.55
C ARG A 298 -14.97 -13.25 -11.47
N TYR A 299 -15.17 -12.40 -12.47
CA TYR A 299 -16.29 -12.50 -13.42
C TYR A 299 -16.07 -13.59 -14.46
N ALA A 300 -14.82 -13.80 -14.85
CA ALA A 300 -14.42 -14.90 -15.71
C ALA A 300 -14.20 -16.21 -14.94
N TRP A 301 -14.20 -16.21 -13.59
CA TRP A 301 -13.88 -17.38 -12.77
C TRP A 301 -14.56 -18.66 -13.25
N PHE A 302 -15.89 -18.68 -13.33
CA PHE A 302 -16.66 -19.88 -13.66
C PHE A 302 -16.45 -20.38 -15.10
N GLN A 303 -15.87 -19.57 -15.99
CA GLN A 303 -15.52 -19.99 -17.35
C GLN A 303 -14.24 -20.85 -17.36
N TYR A 304 -13.37 -20.67 -16.37
CA TYR A 304 -12.06 -21.33 -16.31
C TYR A 304 -11.89 -22.21 -15.07
N ALA A 305 -12.79 -22.14 -14.09
CA ALA A 305 -12.70 -22.89 -12.85
C ALA A 305 -12.99 -24.38 -13.07
N PRO A 306 -12.31 -25.27 -12.32
CA PRO A 306 -12.66 -26.68 -12.35
C PRO A 306 -14.06 -26.91 -11.72
N PRO A 307 -14.78 -27.99 -12.07
CA PRO A 307 -16.14 -28.25 -11.58
C PRO A 307 -16.28 -28.24 -10.05
N GLU A 308 -15.21 -28.61 -9.34
CA GLU A 308 -15.15 -28.67 -7.88
C GLU A 308 -15.10 -27.28 -7.21
N ALA A 309 -14.84 -26.21 -7.98
CA ALA A 309 -14.73 -24.85 -7.50
C ALA A 309 -16.09 -24.12 -7.54
N HIS A 310 -16.94 -24.46 -6.58
CA HIS A 310 -18.33 -23.98 -6.47
C HIS A 310 -18.50 -22.48 -6.14
N ARG A 311 -17.41 -21.75 -5.86
CA ARG A 311 -17.44 -20.30 -5.63
C ARG A 311 -16.21 -19.63 -6.23
N ALA A 312 -16.36 -18.35 -6.59
CA ALA A 312 -15.23 -17.54 -7.05
C ALA A 312 -14.31 -17.17 -5.88
N TYR A 313 -13.00 -17.34 -6.08
CA TYR A 313 -11.97 -16.88 -5.15
C TYR A 313 -11.17 -15.74 -5.79
N VAL A 314 -10.39 -15.03 -4.97
CA VAL A 314 -9.30 -14.17 -5.48
C VAL A 314 -8.03 -14.97 -5.56
N ALA A 315 -7.13 -14.60 -6.46
CA ALA A 315 -5.83 -15.26 -6.57
C ALA A 315 -4.99 -15.16 -5.30
N HIS A 316 -5.28 -14.18 -4.43
CA HIS A 316 -4.42 -13.80 -3.30
C HIS A 316 -2.95 -13.64 -3.72
N ASN A 317 -2.73 -13.34 -5.00
CA ASN A 317 -1.45 -13.22 -5.66
C ASN A 317 -1.63 -12.25 -6.82
N ILE A 318 -1.10 -11.04 -6.63
CA ILE A 318 -1.25 -9.93 -7.58
C ILE A 318 -0.69 -10.27 -8.97
N PHE A 319 0.35 -11.10 -9.06
CA PHE A 319 0.92 -11.50 -10.35
C PHE A 319 -0.04 -12.38 -11.15
N LEU A 320 -0.80 -13.24 -10.46
CA LEU A 320 -1.80 -14.11 -11.06
C LEU A 320 -3.08 -13.35 -11.43
N ASP A 321 -3.49 -12.37 -10.62
CA ASP A 321 -4.58 -11.47 -10.99
C ASP A 321 -4.18 -10.68 -12.24
N VAL A 322 -2.98 -10.06 -12.27
CA VAL A 322 -2.51 -9.26 -13.41
C VAL A 322 -2.36 -10.09 -14.69
N ILE A 323 -1.77 -11.29 -14.62
CA ILE A 323 -1.61 -12.12 -15.82
C ILE A 323 -2.96 -12.63 -16.36
N GLY A 324 -3.94 -12.92 -15.50
CA GLY A 324 -5.28 -13.32 -15.92
C GLY A 324 -6.06 -12.14 -16.53
N GLU A 325 -5.99 -10.97 -15.90
CA GLU A 325 -6.79 -9.80 -16.28
C GLU A 325 -6.20 -9.01 -17.45
N LEU A 326 -4.87 -8.88 -17.52
CA LEU A 326 -4.17 -8.02 -18.48
C LEU A 326 -3.11 -8.75 -19.31
N GLY A 327 -3.01 -10.07 -19.16
CA GLY A 327 -2.08 -10.91 -19.92
C GLY A 327 -0.61 -10.63 -19.60
N TRP A 328 0.26 -11.21 -20.42
CA TRP A 328 1.71 -11.05 -20.33
C TRP A 328 2.18 -9.61 -20.54
N ILE A 329 1.46 -8.82 -21.35
CA ILE A 329 1.78 -7.39 -21.56
C ILE A 329 1.56 -6.61 -20.28
N GLY A 330 0.42 -6.81 -19.61
CA GLY A 330 0.14 -6.20 -18.31
C GLY A 330 1.14 -6.65 -17.25
N LEU A 331 1.46 -7.94 -17.19
CA LEU A 331 2.43 -8.47 -16.25
C LEU A 331 3.83 -7.88 -16.46
N LEU A 332 4.29 -7.76 -17.71
CA LEU A 332 5.58 -7.14 -18.02
C LEU A 332 5.63 -5.68 -17.55
N CYS A 333 4.59 -4.89 -17.86
CA CYS A 333 4.52 -3.50 -17.43
C CYS A 333 4.52 -3.39 -15.90
N PHE A 334 3.76 -4.25 -15.22
CA PHE A 334 3.73 -4.33 -13.76
C PHE A 334 5.13 -4.67 -13.18
N LEU A 335 5.81 -5.68 -13.73
CA LEU A 335 7.14 -6.09 -13.30
C LEU A 335 8.21 -5.00 -13.52
N VAL A 336 8.17 -4.28 -14.63
CA VAL A 336 9.10 -3.15 -14.88
C VAL A 336 8.87 -2.03 -13.86
N PHE A 337 7.61 -1.71 -13.56
CA PHE A 337 7.27 -0.72 -12.54
C PHE A 337 7.74 -1.15 -11.15
N SER A 338 7.42 -2.37 -10.72
CA SER A 338 7.76 -2.90 -9.39
C SER A 338 9.26 -3.19 -9.22
N GLY A 339 9.90 -3.78 -10.23
CA GLY A 339 11.33 -4.13 -10.21
C GLY A 339 12.23 -2.89 -10.19
N GLY A 340 11.83 -1.82 -10.88
CA GLY A 340 12.55 -0.55 -10.82
C GLY A 340 12.47 0.15 -9.44
N ALA A 341 11.49 -0.21 -8.59
CA ALA A 341 11.38 0.33 -7.23
C ALA A 341 12.36 -0.34 -6.24
N VAL A 342 12.80 -1.57 -6.51
CA VAL A 342 13.73 -2.34 -5.66
C VAL A 342 15.20 -1.94 -5.88
N GLY A 343 15.49 -1.19 -6.94
CA GLY A 343 16.78 -0.53 -7.15
C GLY A 343 17.87 -1.46 -7.69
N LEU A 344 17.93 -1.56 -9.03
CA LEU A 344 19.14 -1.87 -9.79
C LEU A 344 20.06 -0.63 -9.93
N SER A 345 20.08 0.22 -8.90
CA SER A 345 21.05 1.32 -8.72
C SER A 345 22.40 0.79 -8.17
N LEU A 346 22.79 -0.42 -8.60
CA LEU A 346 24.10 -1.04 -8.36
C LEU A 346 25.06 -0.94 -9.55
N ILE A 347 24.70 -0.25 -10.64
CA ILE A 347 25.52 -0.21 -11.87
C ILE A 347 26.30 1.11 -12.07
N HIS A 348 26.15 2.10 -11.18
CA HIS A 348 27.00 3.30 -11.24
C HIS A 348 27.53 3.62 -9.84
N SER A 349 28.66 3.00 -9.49
CA SER A 349 29.59 3.41 -8.44
C SER A 349 30.96 3.49 -9.05
#